data_AF-A0A958IPG6-F1
#
_entry.id   AF-A0A958IPG6-F1
#
_cell.length_a   1.000
_cell.length_b   1.000
_cell.length_c   1.000
_cell.angle_alpha   90.00
_cell.angle_beta   90.00
_cell.angle_gamma   90.00
#
_symmetry.space_group_name_H-M   'P 1'
#
loop_
_entity.id
_entity.type
_entity.pdbx_description
1 polymer ?
#
loop_
_entity_poly.entity_id
_entity_poly.type
_entity_poly.pdbx_seq_one_letter_code
_entity_poly.pdbx_strand_id
1 'polypeptide(L)' 'MLSNYFKLAYRNLLSNKMVFLINIFGLSIAVGCCITVFLFLKNNWTMDDFHENGERIFIVEYAVDNDGQEQIWG' A
#
# COMPACT_ATOMS: atom_id res chain seq x y z
N MET A 1 -35.85 -11.80 15.24
CA MET A 1 -34.94 -11.78 16.42
C MET A 1 -33.69 -10.93 16.20
N LEU A 2 -32.98 -11.04 15.06
CA LEU A 2 -31.77 -10.24 14.75
C LEU A 2 -31.95 -8.72 14.88
N SER A 3 -33.13 -8.21 14.51
CA SER A 3 -33.53 -6.80 14.67
C SER A 3 -33.41 -6.29 16.11
N ASN A 4 -33.72 -7.12 17.11
CA ASN A 4 -33.66 -6.71 18.52
C ASN A 4 -32.20 -6.60 19.02
N TYR A 5 -31.32 -7.48 18.56
CA TYR A 5 -29.89 -7.42 18.85
C TYR A 5 -29.24 -6.20 18.21
N PHE A 6 -29.59 -5.87 16.96
CA PHE A 6 -29.14 -4.63 16.31
C PHE A 6 -29.60 -3.38 17.08
N LYS A 7 -30.85 -3.35 17.53
CA LYS A 7 -31.40 -2.23 18.30
C LYS A 7 -30.71 -2.07 19.65
N LEU A 8 -30.39 -3.18 20.32
CA LEU A 8 -29.66 -3.19 21.59
C LEU A 8 -28.21 -2.72 21.40
N ALA A 9 -27.51 -3.25 20.38
CA ALA A 9 -26.15 -2.87 20.06
C ALA A 9 -26.04 -1.37 19.72
N TYR A 10 -26.93 -0.86 18.87
CA TYR A 10 -26.98 0.56 18.50
C TYR A 10 -27.20 1.48 19.71
N ARG A 11 -28.12 1.10 20.61
CA ARG A 11 -28.38 1.88 21.83
C ARG A 11 -27.17 1.87 22.78
N ASN A 12 -26.46 0.75 22.86
CA ASN A 12 -25.26 0.62 23.68
C ASN A 12 -24.08 1.42 23.10
N LEU A 13 -23.94 1.42 21.77
CA LEU A 13 -22.96 2.23 21.03
C LEU A 13 -23.16 3.73 21.26
N LEU A 14 -24.42 4.18 21.23
CA LEU A 14 -24.81 5.56 21.51
C LEU A 14 -24.67 5.96 22.97
N SER A 15 -24.58 5.01 23.91
CA SER A 15 -24.35 5.32 25.33
C SER A 15 -22.90 5.68 25.60
N ASN A 16 -21.95 5.12 24.82
CA ASN A 16 -20.51 5.32 24.99
C ASN A 16 -19.88 6.02 23.76
N LYS A 17 -20.47 7.15 23.35
CA LYS A 17 -20.15 7.82 22.07
C LYS A 17 -18.68 8.18 21.90
N MET A 18 -18.01 8.68 22.95
CA MET A 18 -16.61 9.10 22.87
C MET A 18 -15.67 7.92 22.57
N VAL A 19 -15.78 6.85 23.34
CA VAL A 19 -14.93 5.66 23.19
C VAL A 19 -15.20 4.99 21.85
N PHE A 20 -16.47 4.89 21.46
CA PHE A 20 -16.84 4.37 20.15
C PHE A 20 -16.26 5.22 19.01
N LEU A 21 -16.35 6.55 19.09
CA LEU A 21 -15.81 7.46 18.09
C LEU A 21 -14.30 7.31 17.94
N ILE A 22 -13.55 7.27 19.05
CA ILE A 22 -12.08 7.11 19.00
C ILE A 22 -11.71 5.77 18.35
N ASN A 23 -12.41 4.70 18.74
CA ASN A 23 -12.10 3.36 18.25
C ASN A 23 -12.41 3.22 16.74
N ILE A 24 -13.57 3.71 16.30
CA ILE A 24 -13.94 3.66 14.87
C ILE A 24 -13.04 4.57 14.02
N PHE A 25 -12.67 5.76 14.52
CA PHE A 25 -11.77 6.67 13.82
C PHE A 25 -10.37 6.07 13.69
N GLY A 26 -9.81 5.59 14.80
CA GLY A 26 -8.47 5.00 14.81
C GLY A 26 -8.38 3.80 13.88
N LEU A 27 -9.38 2.91 13.92
CA LEU A 27 -9.44 1.76 13.02
C LEU A 27 -9.58 2.20 11.55
N SER A 28 -10.44 3.16 11.26
CA SER A 28 -10.67 3.63 9.88
C SER A 28 -9.42 4.29 9.29
N ILE A 29 -8.70 5.10 10.09
CA ILE A 29 -7.44 5.73 9.66
C ILE A 29 -6.38 4.66 9.42
N ALA A 30 -6.20 3.71 10.34
CA ALA A 30 -5.20 2.66 10.20
C ALA A 30 -5.45 1.83 8.92
N VAL A 31 -6.69 1.41 8.68
CA VAL A 31 -7.08 0.69 7.47
C VAL A 31 -6.84 1.55 6.22
N GLY A 32 -7.20 2.83 6.24
CA GLY A 32 -6.96 3.75 5.13
C GLY A 32 -5.47 3.90 4.80
N CYS A 33 -4.62 4.04 5.82
CA CYS A 33 -3.17 4.09 5.65
C CYS A 33 -2.62 2.79 5.06
N CYS A 34 -3.04 1.62 5.58
CA CYS A 34 -2.62 0.32 5.05
C CYS A 34 -3.00 0.15 3.58
N ILE A 35 -4.23 0.50 3.21
CA ILE A 35 -4.70 0.42 1.82
C ILE A 35 -3.90 1.36 0.92
N THR A 36 -3.64 2.59 1.37
CA THR A 36 -2.86 3.57 0.59
C THR A 36 -1.46 3.08 0.31
N VAL A 37 -0.75 2.57 1.34
CA VAL A 37 0.60 2.01 1.19
C VAL A 37 0.59 0.78 0.29
N PHE A 38 -0.40 -0.10 0.46
CA PHE A 38 -0.53 -1.28 -0.40
C PHE A 38 -0.74 -0.91 -1.87
N LEU A 39 -1.62 0.05 -2.17
CA LEU A 39 -1.86 0.51 -3.53
C LEU A 39 -0.62 1.17 -4.12
N PHE A 40 0.11 1.96 -3.32
CA PHE A 40 1.37 2.55 -3.74
C PHE A 40 2.41 1.48 -4.10
N LEU A 41 2.61 0.47 -3.24
CA LEU A 41 3.53 -0.63 -3.51
C LEU A 41 3.12 -1.44 -4.74
N LYS A 42 1.83 -1.77 -4.84
CA LYS A 42 1.28 -2.47 -6.00
C LYS A 42 1.56 -1.70 -7.30
N ASN A 43 1.38 -0.38 -7.28
CA ASN A 43 1.67 0.45 -8.44
C ASN A 43 3.15 0.39 -8.83
N ASN A 44 4.06 0.45 -7.85
CA ASN A 44 5.49 0.37 -8.11
C ASN A 44 5.91 -1.01 -8.65
N TRP A 45 5.41 -2.11 -8.07
CA TRP A 45 5.75 -3.46 -8.54
C TRP A 45 5.17 -3.78 -9.92
N THR A 46 3.99 -3.26 -10.24
CA THR A 46 3.35 -3.51 -11.54
C THR A 46 3.84 -2.53 -12.62
N MET A 47 4.67 -1.54 -12.26
CA MET A 47 5.04 -0.46 -13.17
C MET A 47 5.75 -0.97 -14.44
N ASP A 48 6.56 -2.02 -14.30
CA ASP A 48 7.34 -2.58 -15.42
C ASP A 48 6.74 -3.88 -16.01
N ASP A 49 5.60 -4.32 -15.46
CA ASP A 49 4.93 -5.59 -15.78
C ASP A 49 4.12 -5.53 -17.09
N PHE A 50 4.22 -4.42 -17.84
CA PHE A 50 3.59 -4.27 -19.15
C PHE A 50 4.37 -4.94 -20.29
N HIS A 51 5.60 -5.39 -20.03
CA HIS A 51 6.43 -6.04 -21.04
C HIS A 51 6.13 -7.55 -21.08
N GLU A 52 5.57 -8.02 -22.19
CA GLU A 52 5.27 -9.45 -22.44
C GLU A 52 6.49 -10.37 -22.26
N ASN A 53 7.71 -9.83 -22.40
CA ASN A 53 8.96 -10.55 -22.21
C ASN A 53 9.92 -9.83 -21.24
N GLY A 54 9.39 -9.29 -20.13
CA GLY A 54 10.16 -8.53 -19.14
C GLY A 54 11.42 -9.23 -18.63
N GLU A 55 11.39 -10.56 -18.49
CA GLU A 55 12.55 -11.37 -18.07
C GLU A 55 13.75 -11.31 -19.03
N ARG A 56 13.55 -10.83 -20.27
CA ARG A 56 14.59 -10.71 -21.30
C ARG A 56 14.99 -9.27 -21.59
N ILE A 57 14.60 -8.33 -20.73
CA ILE A 57 15.02 -6.94 -20.81
C ILE A 57 16.36 -6.79 -20.10
N PHE A 58 17.36 -6.29 -20.82
CA PHE A 58 18.69 -6.03 -20.30
C PHE A 58 18.96 -4.53 -20.41
N ILE A 59 19.61 -3.97 -19.38
CA ILE A 59 20.14 -2.61 -19.42
C ILE A 59 21.49 -2.66 -20.13
N VAL A 60 21.68 -1.80 -21.13
CA VAL A 60 22.96 -1.67 -21.83
C VAL A 60 23.79 -0.64 -21.08
N GLU A 61 24.81 -1.11 -20.36
CA GLU A 61 25.78 -0.26 -19.70
C GLU A 61 27.01 -0.12 -20.60
N TYR A 62 27.51 1.11 -20.75
CA TYR A 62 28.72 1.41 -21.50
C TYR A 62 29.86 1.68 -20.52
N ALA A 63 30.83 0.78 -20.46
CA ALA A 63 32.05 0.97 -19.68
C ALA A 63 33.13 1.61 -20.55
N VAL A 64 33.69 2.73 -20.08
CA VAL A 64 34.88 3.35 -20.67
C VAL A 64 36.04 3.14 -19.72
N ASP A 65 37.08 2.45 -20.19
CA ASP A 65 38.36 2.39 -19.51
C ASP A 65 39.16 3.64 -19.86
N ASN A 66 39.35 4.53 -18.87
CA ASN A 66 40.30 5.62 -18.96
C ASN A 66 41.43 5.33 -17.97
N ASP A 67 42.59 4.94 -18.51
CA ASP A 67 43.86 4.82 -17.79
C ASP A 67 43.78 3.89 -16.55
N GLY A 68 43.08 2.76 -16.67
CA GLY A 68 42.94 1.74 -15.63
C GLY A 68 41.88 2.04 -14.57
N GLN A 69 41.01 3.02 -14.84
CA GLN A 69 39.81 3.29 -14.05
C GLN A 69 38.58 3.00 -14.92
N GLU A 70 37.93 1.86 -14.68
CA GLU A 70 36.67 1.51 -15.33
C GLU A 70 35.56 2.44 -14.81
N GLN A 71 35.01 3.26 -15.72
CA GLN A 71 33.85 4.09 -15.43
C GLN A 71 32.64 3.50 -16.14
N ILE A 72 31.67 3.02 -15.35
CA ILE A 72 30.41 2.47 -15.84
C ILE A 72 29.44 3.63 -16.02
N TRP A 73 29.03 3.86 -17.26
CA TRP A 73 27.96 4.79 -17.62
C TRP A 73 26.72 3.98 -18.00
N GLY A 74 25.64 4.17 -17.24
CA GLY A 74 24.31 3.62 -17.50
C GLY A 74 23.32 4.72 -17.82
#